data_AF-A0A2N3CLF0-F1
#
_entry.id   AF-A0A2N3CLF0-F1
#
_cell.length_a   1.000
_cell.length_b   1.000
_cell.length_c   1.000
_cell.angle_alpha   90.00
_cell.angle_beta   90.00
_cell.angle_gamma   90.00
#
_symmetry.space_group_name_H-M   'P 1'
#
loop_
_entity.id
_entity.type
_entity.pdbx_description
1 polymer ?
#
loop_
_entity_poly.entity_id
_entity_poly.type
_entity_poly.pdbx_seq_one_letter_code
_entity_poly.pdbx_strand_id
1 'polypeptide(L)' 'MAIALHAALCAHGIEDGLRIAVTHSGDSDSTGAIAGNMLGLLYPEQTRAHPWAQTVECADLIATAARGLAALSAP' A
#
# COMPACT_ATOMS: atom_id res chain seq x y z
N MET A 1 -13.08 6.14 2.10
CA MET A 1 -12.20 6.40 3.28
C MET A 1 -12.45 5.44 4.44
N ALA A 2 -13.65 5.35 5.03
CA ALA A 2 -13.89 4.45 6.17
C ALA A 2 -13.51 2.99 5.91
N ILE A 3 -13.75 2.49 4.69
CA ILE A 3 -13.40 1.13 4.30
C ILE A 3 -11.88 0.91 4.23
N ALA A 4 -11.10 1.90 3.78
CA ALA A 4 -9.64 1.81 3.74
C ALA A 4 -9.05 1.69 5.15
N LEU A 5 -9.57 2.49 6.09
CA LEU A 5 -9.19 2.42 7.50
C LEU A 5 -9.58 1.06 8.11
N HIS A 6 -10.81 0.61 7.84
CA HIS A 6 -11.27 -0.70 8.30
C HIS A 6 -10.38 -1.84 7.77
N ALA A 7 -10.05 -1.81 6.48
CA ALA A 7 -9.15 -2.77 5.86
C ALA A 7 -7.77 -2.81 6.54
N ALA A 8 -7.19 -1.64 6.82
CA ALA A 8 -5.90 -1.55 7.53
C ALA A 8 -5.96 -2.08 8.97
N LEU A 9 -7.04 -1.79 9.70
CA LEU A 9 -7.23 -2.24 11.09
C LEU A 9 -7.52 -3.74 11.21
N CYS A 10 -8.15 -4.35 10.21
CA CYS A 10 -8.52 -5.77 10.21
C CYS A 10 -7.52 -6.66 9.46
N ALA A 11 -6.48 -6.09 8.84
CA ALA A 11 -5.53 -6.84 8.05
C ALA A 11 -4.67 -7.79 8.89
N HIS A 12 -4.38 -8.97 8.33
CA HIS A 12 -3.37 -9.91 8.85
C HIS A 12 -2.11 -9.95 7.96
N GLY A 13 -1.96 -8.97 7.08
CA GLY A 13 -0.90 -8.86 6.09
C GLY A 13 -1.37 -8.05 4.88
N ILE A 14 -0.44 -7.79 3.95
CA ILE A 14 -0.73 -6.90 2.82
C ILE A 14 -1.85 -7.43 1.91
N GLU A 15 -1.84 -8.71 1.55
CA GLU A 15 -2.85 -9.30 0.66
C GLU A 15 -4.24 -9.30 1.30
N ASP A 16 -4.32 -9.65 2.58
CA ASP A 16 -5.59 -9.69 3.32
C ASP A 16 -6.21 -8.30 3.42
N GLY A 17 -5.42 -7.30 3.79
CA GLY A 17 -5.86 -5.91 3.85
C GLY A 17 -6.28 -5.36 2.49
N LEU A 18 -5.47 -5.57 1.44
CA LEU A 18 -5.82 -5.12 0.09
C LEU A 18 -7.11 -5.79 -0.41
N ARG A 19 -7.29 -7.09 -0.16
CA ARG A 19 -8.51 -7.81 -0.54
C ARG A 19 -9.75 -7.19 0.10
N ILE A 20 -9.72 -6.86 1.40
CA ILE A 20 -10.83 -6.14 2.06
C ILE A 20 -11.05 -4.78 1.40
N ALA A 21 -9.97 -4.05 1.10
CA ALA A 21 -10.02 -2.70 0.55
C ALA A 21 -10.52 -2.62 -0.90
N VAL A 22 -10.42 -3.69 -1.71
CA VAL A 22 -10.81 -3.63 -3.14
C VAL A 22 -12.05 -4.46 -3.49
N THR A 23 -12.48 -5.37 -2.62
CA THR A 23 -13.61 -6.28 -2.92
C THR A 23 -14.98 -5.72 -2.53
N HIS A 24 -15.06 -4.46 -2.08
CA HIS A 24 -16.28 -3.88 -1.52
C HIS A 24 -17.21 -3.19 -2.55
N SER A 25 -16.94 -3.29 -3.86
CA SER A 25 -17.65 -2.56 -4.93
C SER A 25 -17.58 -1.02 -4.78
N GLY A 26 -18.02 -0.25 -5.77
CA GLY A 26 -17.89 1.21 -5.77
C GLY A 26 -16.45 1.67 -6.06
N ASP A 27 -15.99 2.72 -5.39
CA ASP A 27 -14.65 3.32 -5.58
C ASP A 27 -13.58 2.52 -4.82
N SER A 28 -13.36 1.28 -5.28
CA SER A 28 -12.34 0.35 -4.77
C SER A 28 -10.93 0.83 -5.04
N ASP A 29 -10.74 1.62 -6.09
CA ASP A 29 -9.45 2.03 -6.63
C ASP A 29 -8.81 3.02 -5.65
N SER A 30 -9.56 4.08 -5.33
CA SER A 30 -9.14 5.08 -4.33
C SER A 30 -9.06 4.45 -2.93
N THR A 31 -9.95 3.52 -2.59
CA THR A 31 -9.92 2.82 -1.30
C THR A 31 -8.68 1.93 -1.17
N GLY A 32 -8.35 1.16 -2.21
CA GLY A 32 -7.16 0.33 -2.29
C GLY A 32 -5.87 1.14 -2.23
N ALA A 33 -5.81 2.29 -2.92
CA ALA A 33 -4.64 3.17 -2.87
C ALA A 33 -4.39 3.73 -1.46
N ILE A 34 -5.45 4.21 -0.79
CA ILE A 34 -5.35 4.75 0.57
C ILE A 34 -5.01 3.64 1.57
N ALA A 35 -5.67 2.49 1.48
CA ALA A 35 -5.37 1.33 2.32
C ALA A 35 -3.92 0.84 2.11
N GLY A 36 -3.48 0.75 0.85
CA GLY A 36 -2.14 0.33 0.45
C GLY A 36 -1.03 1.18 1.07
N ASN A 37 -1.21 2.50 1.14
CA ASN A 37 -0.25 3.38 1.84
C ASN A 37 -0.15 3.04 3.33
N MET A 38 -1.27 2.80 4.02
CA MET A 38 -1.26 2.41 5.44
C MET A 38 -0.66 1.01 5.63
N LEU A 39 -1.06 0.04 4.80
CA LEU A 39 -0.56 -1.33 4.85
C LEU A 39 0.96 -1.39 4.56
N GLY A 40 1.46 -0.53 3.68
CA GLY A 40 2.89 -0.38 3.40
C GLY A 40 3.71 0.06 4.63
N LEU A 41 3.11 0.85 5.52
CA LEU A 41 3.71 1.25 6.80
C LEU A 41 3.59 0.16 7.87
N LEU A 42 2.46 -0.55 7.92
CA LEU A 42 2.20 -1.61 8.90
C LEU A 42 2.97 -2.91 8.59
N TYR A 43 3.16 -3.23 7.31
CA TYR A 43 3.80 -4.46 6.84
C TYR A 43 4.93 -4.16 5.83
N PRO A 44 5.97 -3.41 6.22
CA PRO A 44 6.97 -2.89 5.28
C PRO A 44 7.78 -4.01 4.60
N GLU A 45 8.14 -5.06 5.35
CA GLU A 45 8.89 -6.19 4.79
C GLU A 45 8.04 -7.01 3.81
N GLN A 46 6.77 -7.29 4.16
CA GLN A 46 5.86 -8.01 3.28
C GLN A 46 5.61 -7.22 1.99
N THR A 47 5.41 -5.90 2.12
CA THR A 47 5.20 -5.02 0.97
C THR A 47 6.40 -5.01 0.03
N ARG A 48 7.62 -4.94 0.57
CA ARG A 48 8.86 -4.95 -0.25
C ARG A 48 9.14 -6.31 -0.89
N ALA A 49 8.82 -7.40 -0.21
CA ALA A 49 9.02 -8.76 -0.74
C ALA A 49 7.88 -9.22 -1.67
N HIS A 50 6.76 -8.49 -1.72
CA HIS A 50 5.59 -8.90 -2.48
C HIS A 50 5.88 -8.91 -4.00
N PRO A 51 5.47 -9.95 -4.74
CA PRO A 51 5.66 -9.99 -6.19
C PRO A 51 5.09 -8.76 -6.92
N TRP A 52 3.97 -8.22 -6.42
CA TRP A 52 3.31 -7.04 -7.01
C TRP A 52 4.16 -5.78 -6.96
N ALA A 53 5.09 -5.66 -6.01
CA ALA A 53 5.94 -4.47 -5.88
C ALA A 53 6.85 -4.25 -7.10
N GLN A 54 7.17 -5.32 -7.84
CA GLN A 54 8.00 -5.24 -9.04
C GLN A 54 7.19 -5.25 -10.35
N THR A 55 5.91 -5.63 -10.30
CA THR A 55 5.07 -5.75 -11.49
C THR A 55 4.13 -4.57 -11.70
N VAL A 56 3.97 -3.71 -10.69
CA VAL A 56 3.18 -2.48 -10.83
C VAL A 56 3.83 -1.54 -11.84
N GLU A 57 3.01 -0.87 -12.64
CA GLU A 57 3.48 0.15 -13.57
C GLU A 57 4.33 1.20 -12.83
N CYS A 58 5.46 1.60 -13.42
CA CYS A 58 6.36 2.60 -12.87
C CYS A 58 6.98 2.23 -11.49
N ALA A 59 7.13 0.95 -11.18
CA ALA A 59 7.73 0.48 -9.91
C ALA A 59 9.10 1.15 -9.60
N ASP A 60 9.94 1.33 -10.62
CA ASP A 60 11.25 1.98 -10.53
C ASP A 60 11.14 3.48 -10.19
N LEU A 61 10.19 4.18 -10.82
CA LEU A 61 9.90 5.59 -10.55
C LEU A 61 9.35 5.78 -9.15
N ILE A 62 8.39 4.94 -8.73
CA ILE A 62 7.82 4.97 -7.37
C ILE A 62 8.92 4.77 -6.33
N ALA A 63 9.79 3.76 -6.52
CA ALA A 63 10.89 3.49 -5.60
C ALA A 63 11.91 4.64 -5.55
N THR A 64 12.15 5.31 -6.69
CA THR A 64 13.03 6.48 -6.77
C THR A 64 12.44 7.68 -6.03
N ALA A 65 11.15 7.96 -6.23
CA ALA A 65 10.44 9.02 -5.50
C ALA A 65 10.45 8.77 -3.99
N ALA A 66 10.18 7.54 -3.55
CA ALA A 66 10.19 7.16 -2.14
C ALA A 66 11.59 7.37 -1.50
N ARG A 67 12.66 6.90 -2.16
CA ARG A 67 14.04 7.13 -1.69
C ARG A 67 14.42 8.61 -1.65
N GLY A 68 14.01 9.38 -2.67
CA GLY A 68 14.23 10.82 -2.72
C GLY A 68 13.57 11.54 -1.54
N LEU A 69 12.30 11.22 -1.25
CA LEU A 69 11.58 11.80 -0.11
C LEU A 69 12.20 11.38 1.23
N ALA A 70 12.63 10.13 1.36
CA ALA A 70 13.30 9.65 2.57
C ALA A 70 14.62 10.40 2.82
N ALA A 71 15.40 10.67 1.78
CA ALA A 71 16.64 11.42 1.88
C ALA A 71 16.44 12.89 2.32
N LEU A 72 15.33 13.52 1.93
CA LEU A 72 14.95 14.86 2.41
C LEU A 72 14.51 14.89 3.87
N SER A 73 14.11 13.73 4.41
CA SER A 73 13.59 13.59 5.77
C SER A 73 14.64 13.05 6.75
N ALA A 74 15.87 12.78 6.27
CA ALA A 74 16.99 12.39 7.11
C ALA A 74 17.51 13.60 7.91
N PRO A 75 17.83 13.44 9.20
CA PRO A 75 18.31 14.52 10.07
C PRO A 75 19.68 15.08 9.67
#